data_AF-A0A0B6TWV3-F1
#
_entry.id   AF-A0A0B6TWV3-F1
#
_cell.length_a   1.000
_cell.length_b   1.000
_cell.length_c   1.000
_cell.angle_alpha   90.00
_cell.angle_beta   90.00
_cell.angle_gamma   90.00
#
_symmetry.space_group_name_H-M   'P 1'
#
loop_
_entity.id
_entity.type
_entity.pdbx_description
1 polymer ?
#
loop_
_entity_poly.entity_id
_entity_poly.type
_entity_poly.pdbx_seq_one_letter_code
_entity_poly.pdbx_strand_id
1 'polypeptide(L)'
;MVSLTEVYVAAEKFDFHCYVGADRLIFPWHDHLVTAYLDERNPPALVFDTDLRSTLGMEHTAALARTITSWNRERLGPTVSLRVGDDGEVGLHARSSMLTGAGVTSGQLEDFVRLSMETTRLAVDHLIGDFPELALPGTDENAARRRKQDAAALDGPLPRDRHVSVNELDDDVMRLREVDHRRTRDEIDDSGFDFDPDEEHSASMSTEEHDWDGHTGDREDPVPEEVTLPRVRETLAGMGIEKTHGDDDVIIAWINDILFGFFLDNGPSYLIKGHWDPNLDPAADYLRMFLLCNDWNESSVTTKAFCHEDDDGLQIRVEFTTPVGEGLSDLQLEHNTAVAINHVLHAIEAISTDSTGESAVAWP
;
A
#
# COMPACT_ATOMS: atom_id res chain seq x y z
N MET A 1 14.26 9.00 -7.38
CA MET A 1 13.05 9.21 -6.56
C MET A 1 11.91 9.39 -7.54
N VAL A 2 10.83 8.61 -7.41
CA VAL A 2 9.69 8.65 -8.35
C VAL A 2 8.88 9.92 -8.15
N SER A 3 8.45 10.53 -9.25
CA SER A 3 7.59 11.72 -9.29
C SER A 3 6.28 11.43 -10.04
N LEU A 4 5.22 12.20 -9.76
CA LEU A 4 3.96 12.08 -10.51
C LEU A 4 4.11 12.44 -11.99
N THR A 5 5.10 13.25 -12.35
CA THR A 5 5.44 13.52 -13.76
C THR A 5 5.94 12.26 -14.46
N GLU A 6 6.77 11.45 -13.81
CA GLU A 6 7.24 10.18 -14.37
C GLU A 6 6.09 9.17 -14.47
N VAL A 7 5.19 9.13 -13.47
CA VAL A 7 3.97 8.30 -13.53
C VAL A 7 3.09 8.72 -14.71
N TYR A 8 2.92 10.03 -14.92
CA TYR A 8 2.18 10.57 -16.06
C TYR A 8 2.79 10.16 -17.40
N VAL A 9 4.11 10.31 -17.56
CA VAL A 9 4.83 9.91 -18.78
C VAL A 9 4.72 8.40 -19.02
N ALA A 10 4.82 7.58 -17.97
CA ALA A 10 4.63 6.13 -18.07
C ALA A 10 3.19 5.77 -18.50
N ALA A 11 2.18 6.45 -17.95
CA ALA A 11 0.79 6.23 -18.28
C ALA A 11 0.45 6.59 -19.74
N GLU A 12 0.99 7.69 -20.26
CA GLU A 12 0.79 8.12 -21.65
C GLU A 12 1.33 7.10 -22.67
N LYS A 13 2.36 6.31 -22.33
CA LYS A 13 2.87 5.24 -23.21
C LYS A 13 1.84 4.14 -23.49
N PHE A 14 0.85 3.99 -22.63
CA PHE A 14 -0.21 3.00 -22.72
C PHE A 14 -1.58 3.63 -23.03
N ASP A 15 -1.60 4.89 -23.49
CA ASP A 15 -2.81 5.66 -23.80
C ASP A 15 -3.76 5.84 -22.60
N PHE A 16 -3.23 5.81 -21.36
CA PHE A 16 -4.02 6.10 -20.17
C PHE A 16 -4.10 7.60 -19.92
N HIS A 17 -5.23 8.19 -20.29
CA HIS A 17 -5.49 9.61 -20.04
C HIS A 17 -5.84 9.88 -18.57
N CYS A 18 -5.32 10.97 -18.02
CA CYS A 18 -5.65 11.42 -16.67
C CYS A 18 -5.85 12.94 -16.57
N TYR A 19 -6.49 13.34 -15.48
CA TYR A 19 -6.47 14.71 -14.98
C TYR A 19 -5.30 14.87 -14.01
N VAL A 20 -4.54 15.95 -14.17
CA VAL A 20 -3.38 16.26 -13.34
C VAL A 20 -3.82 17.17 -12.19
N GLY A 21 -3.71 16.66 -10.96
CA GLY A 21 -3.88 17.42 -9.73
C GLY A 21 -2.55 17.92 -9.18
N ALA A 22 -2.59 18.60 -8.04
CA ALA A 22 -1.37 19.09 -7.38
C ALA A 22 -0.53 17.98 -6.75
N ASP A 23 -1.20 16.97 -6.18
CA ASP A 23 -0.64 15.88 -5.37
C ASP A 23 -1.07 14.48 -5.86
N ARG A 24 -1.77 14.41 -6.99
CA ARG A 24 -2.33 13.18 -7.55
C ARG A 24 -2.59 13.25 -9.06
N LEU A 25 -2.76 12.09 -9.67
CA LEU A 25 -3.33 11.93 -11.01
C LEU A 25 -4.67 11.18 -10.91
N ILE A 26 -5.68 11.64 -11.64
CA ILE A 26 -7.00 10.99 -11.67
C ILE A 26 -7.23 10.38 -13.05
N PHE A 27 -7.36 9.06 -13.10
CA PHE A 27 -7.66 8.31 -14.31
C PHE A 27 -9.16 7.99 -14.36
N PRO A 28 -9.95 8.71 -15.18
CA PRO A 28 -11.38 8.53 -15.22
C PRO A 28 -11.76 7.32 -16.05
N TRP A 29 -12.30 6.28 -15.40
CA TRP A 29 -12.92 5.15 -16.08
C TRP A 29 -14.44 5.24 -16.04
N HIS A 30 -15.12 4.38 -16.79
CA HIS A 30 -16.57 4.41 -16.88
C HIS A 30 -17.25 3.96 -15.58
N ASP A 31 -16.83 2.84 -15.00
CA ASP A 31 -17.47 2.23 -13.82
C ASP A 31 -16.68 2.45 -12.52
N HIS A 32 -15.44 2.91 -12.65
CA HIS A 32 -14.54 3.24 -11.54
C HIS A 32 -13.74 4.50 -11.86
N LEU A 33 -12.94 4.96 -10.91
CA LEU A 33 -11.86 5.93 -11.12
C LEU A 33 -10.62 5.43 -10.38
N VAL A 34 -9.43 5.75 -10.90
CA VAL A 34 -8.16 5.43 -10.23
C VAL A 34 -7.46 6.74 -9.86
N THR A 35 -7.08 6.88 -8.60
CA THR A 35 -6.29 7.98 -8.07
C THR A 35 -4.87 7.48 -7.83
N ALA A 36 -3.91 8.00 -8.59
CA ALA A 36 -2.49 7.73 -8.37
C ALA A 36 -1.86 8.85 -7.53
N TYR A 37 -1.19 8.50 -6.44
CA TYR A 37 -0.49 9.44 -5.57
C TYR A 37 0.76 8.81 -4.95
N LEU A 38 1.69 9.64 -4.49
CA LEU A 38 2.85 9.21 -3.73
C LEU A 38 2.52 9.27 -2.23
N ASP A 39 2.55 8.14 -1.56
CA ASP A 39 2.49 8.10 -0.11
C ASP A 39 3.91 8.17 0.46
N GLU A 40 4.21 9.28 1.13
CA GLU A 40 5.52 9.55 1.73
C GLU A 40 5.65 8.98 3.16
N ARG A 41 4.60 8.36 3.70
CA ARG A 41 4.66 7.64 4.98
C ARG A 41 5.66 6.49 4.88
N ASN A 42 6.24 6.05 6.01
CA ASN A 42 7.26 5.00 5.99
C ASN A 42 6.61 3.60 5.95
N PRO A 43 6.86 2.77 4.93
CA PRO A 43 7.76 2.96 3.78
C PRO A 43 7.09 3.72 2.62
N PRO A 44 7.83 4.58 1.90
CA PRO A 44 7.24 5.40 0.85
C PRO A 44 6.84 4.56 -0.35
N ALA A 45 5.65 4.82 -0.90
CA ALA A 45 5.04 4.02 -1.95
C ALA A 45 4.33 4.86 -3.02
N LEU A 46 4.31 4.37 -4.26
CA LEU A 46 3.38 4.83 -5.27
C LEU A 46 2.10 4.01 -5.14
N VAL A 47 0.95 4.68 -4.98
CA VAL A 47 -0.34 4.04 -4.71
C VAL A 47 -1.31 4.35 -5.84
N PHE A 48 -1.97 3.31 -6.35
CA PHE A 48 -3.09 3.38 -7.27
C PHE A 48 -4.33 2.93 -6.50
N ASP A 49 -5.15 3.90 -6.10
CA ASP A 49 -6.35 3.69 -5.29
C ASP A 49 -7.59 3.86 -6.16
N THR A 50 -8.44 2.84 -6.18
CA THR A 50 -9.58 2.72 -7.07
C THR A 50 -10.87 2.84 -6.28
N ASP A 51 -11.75 3.73 -6.70
CA ASP A 51 -13.12 3.81 -6.21
C ASP A 51 -14.09 3.34 -7.30
N LEU A 52 -14.96 2.37 -6.98
CA LEU A 52 -16.11 2.08 -7.83
C LEU A 52 -17.13 3.22 -7.70
N ARG A 53 -17.78 3.56 -8.82
CA ARG A 53 -18.67 4.73 -8.89
C ARG A 53 -20.06 4.51 -8.33
N SER A 54 -20.47 3.25 -8.24
CA SER A 54 -21.77 2.84 -7.72
C SER A 54 -21.56 2.07 -6.41
N THR A 55 -22.52 2.21 -5.52
CA THR A 55 -22.57 1.52 -4.22
C THR A 55 -23.62 0.42 -4.25
N LEU A 56 -23.58 -0.44 -3.25
CA LEU A 56 -24.55 -1.52 -3.02
C LEU A 56 -25.24 -1.34 -1.67
N GLY A 57 -26.42 -1.91 -1.51
CA GLY A 57 -27.07 -1.98 -0.19
C GLY A 57 -26.38 -2.98 0.76
N MET A 58 -26.53 -2.77 2.07
CA MET A 58 -25.95 -3.64 3.11
C MET A 58 -26.35 -5.12 2.98
N GLU A 59 -27.50 -5.41 2.36
CA GLU A 59 -27.96 -6.78 2.10
C GLU A 59 -26.95 -7.61 1.28
N HIS A 60 -26.06 -6.96 0.53
CA HIS A 60 -25.02 -7.62 -0.25
C HIS A 60 -23.74 -7.94 0.54
N THR A 61 -23.58 -7.43 1.77
CA THR A 61 -22.31 -7.50 2.53
C THR A 61 -21.77 -8.93 2.67
N ALA A 62 -22.62 -9.90 3.00
CA ALA A 62 -22.19 -11.29 3.18
C ALA A 62 -21.73 -11.95 1.86
N ALA A 63 -22.38 -11.61 0.73
CA ALA A 63 -21.98 -12.09 -0.58
C ALA A 63 -20.70 -11.40 -1.05
N LEU A 64 -20.59 -10.08 -0.85
CA LEU A 64 -19.38 -9.31 -1.14
C LEU A 64 -18.18 -9.84 -0.36
N ALA A 65 -18.35 -10.18 0.92
CA ALA A 65 -17.29 -10.78 1.72
C ALA A 65 -16.67 -12.00 1.06
N ARG A 66 -17.51 -12.88 0.50
CA ARG A 66 -17.10 -14.09 -0.21
C ARG A 66 -16.41 -13.77 -1.54
N THR A 67 -17.00 -12.89 -2.36
CA THR A 67 -16.40 -12.49 -3.65
C THR A 67 -15.05 -11.80 -3.45
N ILE A 68 -14.96 -10.85 -2.51
CA ILE A 68 -13.72 -10.13 -2.19
C ILE A 68 -12.66 -11.08 -1.66
N THR A 69 -13.02 -11.99 -0.74
CA THR A 69 -12.08 -13.00 -0.23
C THR A 69 -11.56 -13.89 -1.36
N SER A 70 -12.44 -14.34 -2.25
CA SER A 70 -12.05 -15.17 -3.39
C SER A 70 -11.09 -14.43 -4.31
N TRP A 71 -11.40 -13.17 -4.65
CA TRP A 71 -10.52 -12.32 -5.45
C TRP A 71 -9.15 -12.15 -4.79
N ASN A 72 -9.14 -11.72 -3.53
CA ASN A 72 -7.92 -11.44 -2.79
C ASN A 72 -7.04 -12.68 -2.61
N ARG A 73 -7.64 -13.86 -2.51
CA ARG A 73 -6.93 -15.15 -2.43
C ARG A 73 -6.35 -15.60 -3.77
N GLU A 74 -7.09 -15.39 -4.86
CA GLU A 74 -6.75 -15.96 -6.18
C GLU A 74 -5.96 -15.01 -7.08
N ARG A 75 -5.94 -13.71 -6.75
CA ARG A 75 -5.29 -12.66 -7.53
C ARG A 75 -4.28 -11.91 -6.69
N LEU A 76 -3.07 -11.76 -7.24
CA LEU A 76 -1.98 -11.00 -6.63
C LEU A 76 -2.35 -9.53 -6.38
N GLY A 77 -3.10 -8.91 -7.28
CA GLY A 77 -3.55 -7.52 -7.16
C GLY A 77 -4.68 -7.17 -8.13
N PRO A 78 -5.37 -6.04 -7.92
CA PRO A 78 -5.32 -5.21 -6.70
C PRO A 78 -5.87 -5.93 -5.46
N THR A 79 -5.59 -5.38 -4.28
CA THR A 79 -6.32 -5.70 -3.04
C THR A 79 -7.70 -5.07 -3.10
N VAL A 80 -8.75 -5.86 -2.98
CA VAL A 80 -10.14 -5.34 -2.95
C VAL A 80 -10.62 -5.29 -1.50
N SER A 81 -11.34 -4.24 -1.15
CA SER A 81 -12.03 -4.07 0.13
C SER A 81 -13.37 -3.37 -0.06
N LEU A 82 -14.22 -3.43 0.95
CA LEU A 82 -15.47 -2.69 1.01
C LEU A 82 -15.42 -1.63 2.12
N ARG A 83 -16.22 -0.59 1.96
CA ARG A 83 -16.48 0.41 2.99
C ARG A 83 -17.97 0.56 3.19
N VAL A 84 -18.40 0.60 4.44
CA VAL A 84 -19.78 0.96 4.78
C VAL A 84 -19.84 2.45 5.07
N GLY A 85 -20.59 3.20 4.27
CA GLY A 85 -20.84 4.62 4.48
C GLY A 85 -21.96 4.88 5.49
N ASP A 86 -22.06 6.13 5.95
CA ASP A 86 -23.00 6.55 7.00
C ASP A 86 -24.47 6.31 6.66
N ASP A 87 -24.82 6.34 5.37
CA ASP A 87 -26.19 6.13 4.89
C ASP A 87 -26.55 4.65 4.67
N GLY A 88 -25.67 3.71 5.06
CA GLY A 88 -25.84 2.27 4.84
C GLY A 88 -25.48 1.82 3.43
N GLU A 89 -24.80 2.67 2.66
CA GLU A 89 -24.29 2.34 1.33
C GLU A 89 -22.93 1.63 1.44
N VAL A 90 -22.74 0.56 0.68
CA VAL A 90 -21.50 -0.21 0.61
C VAL A 90 -20.72 0.21 -0.64
N GLY A 91 -19.62 0.92 -0.44
CA GLY A 91 -18.64 1.25 -1.47
C GLY A 91 -17.61 0.15 -1.63
N LEU A 92 -17.09 -0.01 -2.84
CA LEU A 92 -16.00 -0.95 -3.14
C LEU A 92 -14.76 -0.20 -3.57
N HIS A 93 -13.64 -0.64 -3.03
CA HIS A 93 -12.33 -0.05 -3.22
C HIS A 93 -11.35 -1.12 -3.70
N ALA A 94 -10.37 -0.70 -4.51
CA ALA A 94 -9.27 -1.57 -4.89
C ALA A 94 -7.94 -0.81 -4.85
N ARG A 95 -6.87 -1.43 -4.34
CA ARG A 95 -5.57 -0.79 -4.21
C ARG A 95 -4.45 -1.64 -4.79
N SER A 96 -3.59 -0.99 -5.57
CA SER A 96 -2.27 -1.50 -5.96
C SER A 96 -1.20 -0.53 -5.49
N SER A 97 -0.05 -1.03 -5.06
CA SER A 97 1.06 -0.18 -4.64
C SER A 97 2.41 -0.79 -5.01
N MET A 98 3.43 0.06 -5.09
CA MET A 98 4.83 -0.36 -5.17
C MET A 98 5.69 0.50 -4.23
N LEU A 99 6.66 -0.12 -3.57
CA LEU A 99 7.61 0.61 -2.73
C LEU A 99 8.56 1.44 -3.61
N THR A 100 8.88 2.65 -3.15
CA THR A 100 9.76 3.59 -3.87
C THR A 100 11.03 3.93 -3.11
N GLY A 101 11.16 3.50 -1.85
CA GLY A 101 12.25 3.85 -0.94
C GLY A 101 13.64 3.40 -1.39
N ALA A 102 13.72 2.26 -2.10
CA ALA A 102 14.96 1.73 -2.66
C ALA A 102 15.24 2.19 -4.12
N GLY A 103 14.46 3.16 -4.62
CA GLY A 103 14.50 3.56 -6.02
C GLY A 103 13.65 2.65 -6.92
N VAL A 104 13.29 3.15 -8.10
CA VAL A 104 12.49 2.46 -9.11
C VAL A 104 13.03 2.88 -10.48
N THR A 105 13.27 1.91 -11.36
CA THR A 105 13.69 2.20 -12.75
C THR A 105 12.50 2.58 -13.61
N SER A 106 12.74 3.24 -14.76
CA SER A 106 11.66 3.57 -15.70
C SER A 106 10.90 2.33 -16.19
N GLY A 107 11.60 1.22 -16.42
CA GLY A 107 10.97 -0.05 -16.81
C GLY A 107 10.06 -0.60 -15.71
N GLN A 108 10.53 -0.65 -14.47
CA GLN A 108 9.72 -1.09 -13.32
C GLN A 108 8.48 -0.20 -13.13
N LEU A 109 8.62 1.12 -13.30
CA LEU A 109 7.50 2.05 -13.21
C LEU A 109 6.48 1.81 -14.32
N GLU A 110 6.93 1.67 -15.57
CA GLU A 110 6.06 1.40 -16.72
C GLU A 110 5.30 0.10 -16.56
N ASP A 111 5.97 -0.96 -16.13
CA ASP A 111 5.33 -2.26 -15.88
C ASP A 111 4.29 -2.17 -14.76
N PHE A 112 4.62 -1.50 -13.65
CA PHE A 112 3.69 -1.29 -12.55
C PHE A 112 2.45 -0.48 -12.95
N VAL A 113 2.63 0.63 -13.68
CA VAL A 113 1.51 1.48 -14.14
C VAL A 113 0.57 0.66 -15.03
N ARG A 114 1.12 -0.07 -16.01
CA ARG A 114 0.35 -0.93 -16.91
C ARG A 114 -0.38 -2.03 -16.15
N LEU A 115 0.34 -2.81 -15.35
CA LEU A 115 -0.22 -3.93 -14.61
C LEU A 115 -1.31 -3.47 -13.64
N SER A 116 -1.10 -2.37 -12.93
CA SER A 116 -2.08 -1.82 -11.99
C SER A 116 -3.38 -1.43 -12.68
N MET A 117 -3.32 -0.77 -13.85
CA MET A 117 -4.52 -0.39 -14.60
C MET A 117 -5.26 -1.61 -15.19
N GLU A 118 -4.52 -2.54 -15.80
CA GLU A 118 -5.10 -3.75 -16.40
C GLU A 118 -5.76 -4.66 -15.36
N THR A 119 -5.08 -4.91 -14.24
CA THR A 119 -5.61 -5.76 -13.17
C THR A 119 -6.77 -5.10 -12.41
N THR A 120 -6.74 -3.78 -12.24
CA THR A 120 -7.88 -3.02 -11.67
C THR A 120 -9.12 -3.18 -12.54
N ARG A 121 -8.98 -3.07 -13.87
CA ARG A 121 -10.08 -3.32 -14.78
C ARG A 121 -10.64 -4.73 -14.63
N LEU A 122 -9.76 -5.74 -14.55
CA LEU A 122 -10.19 -7.13 -14.32
C LEU A 122 -10.94 -7.30 -13.00
N ALA A 123 -10.49 -6.62 -11.93
CA ALA A 123 -11.16 -6.64 -10.63
C ALA A 123 -12.57 -6.04 -10.72
N VAL A 124 -12.70 -4.89 -11.38
CA VAL A 124 -14.00 -4.22 -11.57
C VAL A 124 -14.93 -5.05 -12.44
N ASP A 125 -14.44 -5.61 -13.54
CA ASP A 125 -15.24 -6.48 -14.42
C ASP A 125 -15.70 -7.76 -13.69
N HIS A 126 -14.86 -8.33 -12.82
CA HIS A 126 -15.22 -9.46 -11.97
C HIS A 126 -16.31 -9.11 -10.96
N LEU A 127 -16.16 -7.99 -10.24
CA LEU A 127 -17.15 -7.48 -9.30
C LEU A 127 -18.49 -7.18 -9.97
N ILE A 128 -18.49 -6.54 -11.13
CA ILE A 128 -19.71 -6.25 -11.92
C ILE A 128 -20.37 -7.55 -12.41
N GLY A 129 -19.58 -8.57 -12.73
CA GLY A 129 -20.10 -9.88 -13.13
C GLY A 129 -20.97 -10.52 -12.04
N ASP A 130 -20.56 -10.40 -10.78
CA ASP A 130 -21.29 -10.92 -9.62
C ASP A 130 -22.38 -9.95 -9.12
N PHE A 131 -22.17 -8.63 -9.28
CA PHE A 131 -23.05 -7.56 -8.82
C PHE A 131 -23.29 -6.53 -9.93
N PRO A 132 -24.23 -6.79 -10.87
CA PRO A 132 -24.49 -5.92 -12.02
C PRO A 132 -24.90 -4.48 -11.67
N GLU A 133 -25.41 -4.24 -10.46
CA GLU A 133 -25.77 -2.92 -9.93
C GLU A 133 -24.55 -1.98 -9.81
N LEU A 134 -23.34 -2.54 -9.75
CA LEU A 134 -22.10 -1.76 -9.77
C LEU A 134 -21.84 -1.11 -11.13
N ALA A 135 -22.36 -1.67 -12.22
CA ALA A 135 -22.19 -1.11 -13.55
C ALA A 135 -22.98 0.20 -13.70
N LEU A 136 -22.33 1.23 -14.25
CA LEU A 136 -22.93 2.54 -14.41
C LEU A 136 -23.64 2.64 -15.77
N PRO A 137 -24.97 2.84 -15.86
CA PRO A 137 -25.61 2.95 -17.17
C PRO A 137 -25.12 4.14 -18.00
N GLY A 138 -24.97 3.97 -19.32
CA GLY A 138 -24.50 4.99 -20.25
C GLY A 138 -25.51 6.11 -20.59
N THR A 139 -26.05 6.79 -19.57
CA THR A 139 -26.98 7.91 -19.72
C THR A 139 -26.26 9.26 -19.57
N ASP A 140 -26.85 10.35 -20.10
CA ASP A 140 -26.28 11.70 -19.95
C ASP A 140 -26.19 12.15 -18.49
N GLU A 141 -27.18 11.74 -17.67
CA GLU A 141 -27.18 11.97 -16.23
C GLU A 141 -25.99 11.28 -15.55
N ASN A 142 -25.74 10.02 -15.87
CA ASN A 142 -24.59 9.30 -15.35
C ASN A 142 -23.27 9.84 -15.87
N ALA A 143 -23.21 10.32 -17.11
CA ALA A 143 -22.04 11.02 -17.63
C ALA A 143 -21.75 12.32 -16.85
N ALA A 144 -22.79 13.06 -16.43
CA ALA A 144 -22.65 14.20 -15.54
C ALA A 144 -22.22 13.79 -14.12
N ARG A 145 -22.78 12.69 -13.60
CA ARG A 145 -22.39 12.10 -12.31
C ARG A 145 -20.91 11.73 -12.27
N ARG A 146 -20.39 11.08 -13.34
CA ARG A 146 -18.97 10.74 -13.46
C ARG A 146 -18.08 11.97 -13.39
N ARG A 147 -18.36 12.99 -14.22
CA ARG A 147 -17.57 14.24 -14.21
C ARG A 147 -17.55 14.90 -12.84
N LYS A 148 -18.67 14.84 -12.09
CA LYS A 148 -18.73 15.35 -10.72
C LYS A 148 -17.86 14.54 -9.76
N GLN A 149 -17.87 13.21 -9.87
CA GLN A 149 -17.00 12.33 -9.08
C GLN A 149 -15.52 12.56 -9.41
N ASP A 150 -15.18 12.73 -10.69
CA ASP A 150 -13.79 12.97 -11.12
C ASP A 150 -13.27 14.31 -10.56
N ALA A 151 -14.09 15.37 -10.64
CA ALA A 151 -13.76 16.66 -10.04
C ALA A 151 -13.62 16.56 -8.51
N ALA A 152 -14.52 15.81 -7.84
CA ALA A 152 -14.43 15.60 -6.40
C ALA A 152 -13.19 14.80 -5.98
N ALA A 153 -12.76 13.83 -6.79
CA ALA A 153 -11.52 13.09 -6.54
C ALA A 153 -10.27 13.95 -6.71
N LEU A 154 -10.32 14.89 -7.66
CA LEU A 154 -9.24 15.84 -7.93
C LEU A 154 -9.08 16.89 -6.81
N ASP A 155 -10.20 17.47 -6.35
CA ASP A 155 -10.20 18.58 -5.39
C ASP A 155 -10.34 18.15 -3.92
N GLY A 156 -10.75 16.89 -3.67
CA GLY A 156 -11.04 16.35 -2.34
C GLY A 156 -9.81 15.87 -1.55
N PRO A 157 -10.00 15.33 -0.34
CA PRO A 157 -8.92 14.73 0.42
C PRO A 157 -8.30 13.53 -0.32
N LEU A 158 -6.99 13.32 -0.14
CA LEU A 158 -6.31 12.14 -0.68
C LEU A 158 -6.97 10.87 -0.14
N PRO A 159 -7.01 9.77 -0.91
CA PRO A 159 -7.56 8.50 -0.45
C PRO A 159 -7.03 8.06 0.92
N ARG A 160 -5.71 8.17 1.14
CA ARG A 160 -5.04 7.82 2.41
C ARG A 160 -5.54 8.60 3.65
N ASP A 161 -6.18 9.74 3.46
CA ASP A 161 -6.67 10.61 4.54
C ASP A 161 -8.17 10.42 4.79
N ARG A 162 -8.85 9.60 3.97
CA ARG A 162 -10.26 9.27 4.14
C ARG A 162 -10.52 8.31 5.30
N HIS A 163 -9.47 7.64 5.79
CA HIS A 163 -9.53 6.53 6.74
C HIS A 163 -9.23 6.90 8.20
N VAL A 164 -8.89 8.16 8.48
CA VAL A 164 -8.68 8.59 9.87
C VAL A 164 -10.05 8.64 10.54
N SER A 165 -10.32 7.67 11.43
CA SER A 165 -11.53 7.69 12.22
C SER A 165 -11.60 9.03 12.97
N VAL A 166 -12.78 9.64 13.04
CA VAL A 166 -12.99 10.92 13.75
C VAL A 166 -12.52 10.85 15.22
N ASN A 167 -12.35 9.65 15.78
CA ASN A 167 -11.83 9.43 17.13
C ASN A 167 -10.29 9.53 17.24
N GLU A 168 -9.52 9.24 16.20
CA GLU A 168 -8.05 9.36 16.24
C GLU A 168 -7.57 10.81 16.14
N LEU A 169 -8.37 11.68 15.50
CA LEU A 169 -8.08 13.12 15.44
C LEU A 169 -8.09 13.77 16.84
N ASP A 170 -8.91 13.30 17.77
CA ASP A 170 -8.93 13.82 19.14
C ASP A 170 -7.71 13.34 19.95
N ASP A 171 -7.27 12.10 19.77
CA ASP A 171 -6.12 11.54 20.50
C ASP A 171 -4.77 12.05 19.98
N ASP A 172 -4.59 12.20 18.68
CA ASP A 172 -3.34 12.71 18.12
C ASP A 172 -3.19 14.23 18.27
N VAL A 173 -4.29 15.00 18.21
CA VAL A 173 -4.25 16.44 18.56
C VAL A 173 -3.92 16.62 20.04
N MET A 174 -4.40 15.74 20.92
CA MET A 174 -4.05 15.77 22.35
C MET A 174 -2.58 15.36 22.59
N ARG A 175 -2.07 14.32 21.92
CA ARG A 175 -0.65 13.93 22.00
C ARG A 175 0.29 15.01 21.46
N LEU A 176 -0.06 15.65 20.34
CA LEU A 176 0.72 16.75 19.77
C LEU A 176 0.76 17.97 20.71
N ARG A 177 -0.36 18.29 21.39
CA ARG A 177 -0.42 19.34 22.42
C ARG A 177 0.39 19.01 23.67
N GLU A 178 0.44 17.74 24.09
CA GLU A 178 1.27 17.31 25.22
C GLU A 178 2.78 17.37 24.91
N VAL A 179 3.17 17.10 23.66
CA VAL A 179 4.57 17.22 23.22
C VAL A 179 4.99 18.71 23.15
N ASP A 180 4.11 19.60 22.69
CA ASP A 180 4.38 21.03 22.61
C ASP A 180 4.43 21.70 24.01
N HIS A 181 3.59 21.24 24.95
CA HIS A 181 3.65 21.68 26.35
C HIS A 181 4.84 21.14 27.15
N ARG A 182 5.47 20.04 26.71
CA ARG A 182 6.75 19.59 27.30
C ARG A 182 7.93 20.39 26.77
N ARG A 183 7.96 20.72 25.47
CA ARG A 183 9.02 21.57 24.87
C ARG A 183 9.06 22.98 25.44
N THR A 184 7.89 23.58 25.68
CA THR A 184 7.81 24.94 26.25
C THR A 184 8.17 25.04 27.73
N ARG A 185 8.26 23.93 28.47
CA ARG A 185 8.54 23.95 29.91
C ARG A 185 10.00 23.65 30.26
N ASP A 186 10.72 22.95 29.40
CA ASP A 186 12.12 22.54 29.65
C ASP A 186 13.15 23.49 29.00
N GLU A 187 12.74 24.45 28.16
CA GLU A 187 13.64 25.41 27.47
C GLU A 187 13.63 26.84 28.04
N ILE A 188 12.96 27.12 29.16
CA ILE A 188 12.87 28.49 29.73
C ILE A 188 13.76 28.73 30.96
N ASP A 189 14.50 27.74 31.47
CA ASP A 189 15.27 27.92 32.71
C ASP A 189 16.77 27.56 32.67
N ASP A 190 17.43 27.65 31.51
CA ASP A 190 18.89 27.75 31.54
C ASP A 190 19.49 28.50 30.34
N SER A 191 20.19 29.58 30.66
CA SER A 191 21.35 30.18 29.99
C SER A 191 21.21 31.67 29.69
N GLY A 192 21.81 32.47 30.58
CA GLY A 192 22.16 33.85 30.30
C GLY A 192 23.36 33.90 29.36
N PHE A 193 23.24 34.62 28.25
CA PHE A 193 24.36 35.10 27.45
C PHE A 193 24.04 36.50 26.89
N ASP A 194 24.94 37.44 27.19
CA ASP A 194 24.95 38.83 26.71
C ASP A 194 25.11 38.87 25.18
N PHE A 195 24.32 39.72 24.52
CA PHE A 195 24.47 40.08 23.11
C PHE A 195 25.07 41.49 23.03
N ASP A 196 26.22 41.62 22.35
CA ASP A 196 26.78 42.91 21.95
C ASP A 196 26.35 43.19 20.50
N PRO A 197 25.65 44.30 20.19
CA PRO A 197 25.11 44.53 18.86
C PRO A 197 25.92 45.59 18.12
N ASP A 198 26.86 45.20 17.26
CA ASP A 198 27.42 46.11 16.25
C ASP A 198 28.10 45.31 15.12
N GLU A 199 27.52 45.37 13.91
CA GLU A 199 28.18 45.81 12.67
C GLU A 199 27.28 45.55 11.44
N GLU A 200 26.63 46.63 10.98
CA GLU A 200 26.10 46.74 9.63
C GLU A 200 27.26 46.82 8.62
N HIS A 201 27.34 45.89 7.68
CA HIS A 201 27.96 46.16 6.37
C HIS A 201 27.18 45.52 5.23
N SER A 202 26.48 46.38 4.47
CA SER A 202 26.01 46.12 3.10
C SER A 202 27.19 46.04 2.13
N ALA A 203 27.25 44.99 1.30
CA ALA A 203 27.87 45.03 -0.04
C ALA A 203 27.46 43.80 -0.85
N SER A 204 26.62 44.01 -1.86
CA SER A 204 26.91 43.84 -3.31
C SER A 204 27.11 42.39 -3.78
N MET A 205 26.14 41.91 -4.56
CA MET A 205 26.25 40.67 -5.32
C MET A 205 27.43 40.74 -6.29
N SER A 206 28.41 39.84 -6.08
CA SER A 206 29.41 39.50 -7.07
C SER A 206 29.09 38.10 -7.60
N THR A 207 28.75 38.04 -8.88
CA THR A 207 28.62 36.80 -9.65
C THR A 207 30.02 36.30 -9.97
N GLU A 208 30.53 35.38 -9.15
CA GLU A 208 31.70 34.58 -9.49
C GLU A 208 31.28 33.11 -9.50
N GLU A 209 31.25 32.58 -10.72
CA GLU A 209 31.07 31.17 -11.06
C GLU A 209 32.13 30.36 -10.31
N HIS A 210 31.71 29.73 -9.21
CA HIS A 210 32.46 28.60 -8.66
C HIS A 210 32.19 27.41 -9.57
N ASP A 211 33.15 27.14 -10.46
CA ASP A 211 33.32 25.86 -11.12
C ASP A 211 33.33 24.78 -10.03
N TRP A 212 32.18 24.15 -9.86
CA TRP A 212 32.05 22.91 -9.11
C TRP A 212 32.61 21.81 -10.01
N ASP A 213 33.84 21.41 -9.73
CA ASP A 213 34.47 20.25 -10.31
C ASP A 213 33.59 19.04 -10.02
N GLY A 214 32.74 18.69 -10.99
CA GLY A 214 31.84 17.55 -10.97
C GLY A 214 32.65 16.26 -10.91
N HIS A 215 33.04 15.87 -9.71
CA HIS A 215 33.29 14.48 -9.37
C HIS A 215 32.04 13.96 -8.68
N THR A 216 30.96 13.84 -9.46
CA THR A 216 29.99 12.77 -9.22
C THR A 216 30.75 11.48 -9.42
N GLY A 217 31.33 10.93 -8.35
CA GLY A 217 31.76 9.55 -8.38
C GLY A 217 30.58 8.74 -8.88
N ASP A 218 30.78 7.99 -9.96
CA ASP A 218 29.82 7.07 -10.55
C ASP A 218 29.30 6.14 -9.45
N ARG A 219 28.21 6.53 -8.77
CA ARG A 219 27.29 5.55 -8.19
C ARG A 219 26.59 5.00 -9.41
N GLU A 220 27.11 3.91 -9.95
CA GLU A 220 26.36 3.10 -10.90
C GLU A 220 24.98 2.86 -10.27
N ASP A 221 23.93 3.36 -10.93
CA ASP A 221 22.57 3.06 -10.51
C ASP A 221 22.45 1.54 -10.45
N PRO A 222 22.05 0.97 -9.30
CA PRO A 222 22.14 -0.47 -9.08
C PRO A 222 21.28 -1.17 -10.12
N VAL A 223 21.92 -1.96 -10.97
CA VAL A 223 21.30 -2.62 -12.12
C VAL A 223 20.32 -3.67 -11.60
N PRO A 224 19.03 -3.61 -11.96
CA PRO A 224 18.09 -4.66 -11.61
C PRO A 224 18.53 -6.00 -12.21
N GLU A 225 18.48 -7.05 -11.39
CA GLU A 225 18.81 -8.41 -11.80
C GLU A 225 17.60 -9.32 -11.57
N GLU A 226 17.53 -10.43 -12.30
CA GLU A 226 16.48 -11.44 -12.15
C GLU A 226 16.38 -11.93 -10.70
N VAL A 227 15.17 -11.91 -10.15
CA VAL A 227 14.92 -12.40 -8.79
C VAL A 227 14.77 -13.91 -8.84
N THR A 228 15.61 -14.62 -8.09
CA THR A 228 15.62 -16.08 -8.00
C THR A 228 15.53 -16.53 -6.56
N LEU A 229 15.01 -17.73 -6.28
CA LEU A 229 14.95 -18.25 -4.91
C LEU A 229 16.32 -18.33 -4.23
N PRO A 230 17.44 -18.70 -4.90
CA PRO A 230 18.76 -18.58 -4.30
C PRO A 230 19.11 -17.16 -3.82
N ARG A 231 18.86 -16.12 -4.63
CA ARG A 231 19.06 -14.71 -4.21
C ARG A 231 18.17 -14.37 -3.01
N VAL A 232 16.91 -14.79 -3.01
CA VAL A 232 16.01 -14.61 -1.85
C VAL A 232 16.55 -15.29 -0.59
N ARG A 233 17.08 -16.53 -0.68
CA ARG A 233 17.69 -17.21 0.47
C ARG A 233 18.92 -16.47 1.00
N GLU A 234 19.76 -15.95 0.12
CA GLU A 234 20.92 -15.14 0.51
C GLU A 234 20.49 -13.85 1.22
N THR A 235 19.46 -13.17 0.70
CA THR A 235 18.85 -12.00 1.36
C THR A 235 18.31 -12.35 2.75
N LEU A 236 17.55 -13.44 2.89
CA LEU A 236 17.02 -13.91 4.18
C LEU A 236 18.14 -14.24 5.17
N ALA A 237 19.21 -14.91 4.71
CA ALA A 237 20.37 -15.21 5.54
C ALA A 237 21.09 -13.93 6.00
N GLY A 238 21.21 -12.92 5.12
CA GLY A 238 21.74 -11.60 5.46
C GLY A 238 20.93 -10.88 6.55
N MET A 239 19.62 -11.15 6.63
CA MET A 239 18.73 -10.67 7.69
C MET A 239 18.75 -11.52 8.97
N GLY A 240 19.55 -12.59 9.03
CA GLY A 240 19.63 -13.51 10.15
C GLY A 240 18.59 -14.64 10.14
N ILE A 241 17.82 -14.80 9.05
CA ILE A 241 16.82 -15.85 8.87
C ILE A 241 17.49 -17.04 8.16
N GLU A 242 18.34 -17.76 8.89
CA GLU A 242 19.13 -18.86 8.32
C GLU A 242 18.36 -20.19 8.26
N LYS A 243 17.39 -20.39 9.16
CA LYS A 243 16.61 -21.63 9.26
C LYS A 243 15.47 -21.65 8.24
N THR A 244 15.83 -21.79 6.97
CA THR A 244 14.89 -21.92 5.87
C THR A 244 14.74 -23.37 5.41
N HIS A 245 13.53 -23.74 5.03
CA HIS A 245 13.16 -25.01 4.41
C HIS A 245 12.59 -24.76 3.01
N GLY A 246 12.04 -25.79 2.37
CA GLY A 246 11.47 -25.72 1.01
C GLY A 246 12.45 -26.13 -0.09
N ASP A 247 11.97 -26.18 -1.32
CA ASP A 247 12.67 -26.69 -2.50
C ASP A 247 12.90 -25.58 -3.55
N ASP A 248 12.81 -25.92 -4.83
CA ASP A 248 13.02 -25.04 -5.98
C ASP A 248 11.81 -24.14 -6.28
N ASP A 249 10.65 -24.39 -5.65
CA ASP A 249 9.41 -23.64 -5.90
C ASP A 249 9.04 -22.69 -4.73
N VAL A 250 9.49 -23.01 -3.50
CA VAL A 250 9.15 -22.23 -2.30
C VAL A 250 10.26 -22.24 -1.26
N ILE A 251 10.42 -21.12 -0.56
CA ILE A 251 11.20 -21.03 0.68
C ILE A 251 10.23 -20.89 1.85
N ILE A 252 10.47 -21.64 2.92
CA ILE A 252 9.64 -21.59 4.13
C ILE A 252 10.51 -21.22 5.34
N ALA A 253 10.03 -20.33 6.20
CA ALA A 253 10.69 -19.97 7.45
C ALA A 253 9.67 -19.74 8.56
N TRP A 254 10.09 -19.93 9.81
CA TRP A 254 9.34 -19.51 10.99
C TRP A 254 9.96 -18.24 11.54
N ILE A 255 9.16 -17.18 11.65
CA ILE A 255 9.59 -15.85 12.12
C ILE A 255 8.55 -15.38 13.14
N ASN A 256 8.97 -15.16 14.39
CA ASN A 256 8.10 -14.75 15.51
C ASN A 256 6.83 -15.63 15.66
N ASP A 257 7.02 -16.95 15.60
CA ASP A 257 5.97 -17.99 15.63
C ASP A 257 4.94 -17.95 14.48
N ILE A 258 5.19 -17.12 13.47
CA ILE A 258 4.42 -17.10 12.22
C ILE A 258 5.16 -17.89 11.14
N LEU A 259 4.42 -18.75 10.44
CA LEU A 259 4.92 -19.45 9.27
C LEU A 259 4.91 -18.52 8.06
N PHE A 260 6.08 -18.34 7.45
CA PHE A 260 6.28 -17.58 6.22
C PHE A 260 6.56 -18.49 5.04
N GLY A 261 5.92 -18.21 3.90
CA GLY A 261 6.26 -18.75 2.59
C GLY A 261 6.74 -17.63 1.66
N PHE A 262 7.83 -17.86 0.94
CA PHE A 262 8.38 -16.97 -0.07
C PHE A 262 8.35 -17.67 -1.42
N PHE A 263 7.68 -17.06 -2.39
CA PHE A 263 7.37 -17.67 -3.69
C PHE A 263 7.77 -16.73 -4.83
N LEU A 264 8.19 -17.33 -5.93
CA LEU A 264 8.21 -16.69 -7.24
C LEU A 264 7.12 -17.34 -8.07
N ASP A 265 5.99 -16.66 -8.23
CA ASP A 265 4.89 -17.18 -9.03
C ASP A 265 5.17 -16.93 -10.53
N ASN A 266 4.79 -17.88 -11.39
CA ASN A 266 5.03 -17.88 -12.84
C ASN A 266 4.30 -16.70 -13.53
N GLY A 267 4.85 -15.49 -13.39
CA GLY A 267 4.22 -14.24 -13.78
C GLY A 267 4.78 -13.11 -12.91
N PRO A 268 5.92 -12.57 -13.34
CA PRO A 268 7.09 -12.27 -12.51
C PRO A 268 6.74 -11.44 -11.28
N SER A 269 6.40 -12.12 -10.18
CA SER A 269 6.06 -11.49 -8.92
C SER A 269 6.73 -12.24 -7.79
N TYR A 270 7.31 -11.49 -6.86
CA TYR A 270 7.81 -12.01 -5.61
C TYR A 270 6.74 -11.85 -4.54
N LEU A 271 6.31 -12.99 -4.00
CA LEU A 271 5.16 -13.12 -3.11
C LEU A 271 5.62 -13.66 -1.76
N ILE A 272 5.27 -12.95 -0.70
CA ILE A 272 5.62 -13.28 0.68
C ILE A 272 4.32 -13.45 1.45
N LYS A 273 4.10 -14.64 2.01
CA LYS A 273 2.85 -15.00 2.70
C LYS A 273 3.13 -15.33 4.16
N GLY A 274 2.42 -14.69 5.07
CA GLY A 274 2.32 -15.08 6.48
C GLY A 274 1.06 -15.89 6.73
N HIS A 275 1.20 -16.91 7.57
CA HIS A 275 0.15 -17.87 7.90
C HIS A 275 -0.20 -17.77 9.37
N TRP A 276 -1.48 -17.52 9.67
CA TRP A 276 -2.02 -17.61 11.01
C TRP A 276 -3.22 -18.58 11.06
N ASP A 277 -3.11 -19.61 11.88
CA ASP A 277 -4.05 -20.74 11.93
C ASP A 277 -4.71 -20.85 13.33
N PRO A 278 -5.69 -19.99 13.66
CA PRO A 278 -6.30 -19.92 14.99
C PRO A 278 -7.33 -21.01 15.30
N ASN A 279 -7.57 -21.97 14.40
CA ASN A 279 -8.57 -23.03 14.56
C ASN A 279 -9.99 -22.48 14.85
N LEU A 280 -10.38 -21.44 14.09
CA LEU A 280 -11.71 -20.81 14.17
C LEU A 280 -12.76 -21.60 13.37
N ASP A 281 -14.04 -21.45 13.71
CA ASP A 281 -15.16 -22.11 13.01
C ASP A 281 -15.56 -21.30 11.77
N PRO A 282 -15.38 -21.83 10.54
CA PRO A 282 -15.77 -21.12 9.32
C PRO A 282 -17.24 -20.68 9.27
N ALA A 283 -18.16 -21.42 9.90
CA ALA A 283 -19.57 -21.08 9.86
C ALA A 283 -19.92 -19.92 10.81
N ALA A 284 -19.25 -19.85 11.96
CA ALA A 284 -19.53 -18.86 13.00
C ALA A 284 -18.67 -17.60 12.88
N ASP A 285 -17.39 -17.76 12.51
CA ASP A 285 -16.38 -16.72 12.64
C ASP A 285 -16.08 -15.99 11.33
N TYR A 286 -16.44 -16.56 10.17
CA TYR A 286 -16.02 -16.06 8.85
C TYR A 286 -16.33 -14.57 8.64
N LEU A 287 -17.56 -14.13 8.87
CA LEU A 287 -17.91 -12.73 8.60
C LEU A 287 -17.14 -11.77 9.52
N ARG A 288 -16.94 -12.15 10.79
CA ARG A 288 -16.17 -11.35 11.73
C ARG A 288 -14.72 -11.23 11.28
N MET A 289 -14.09 -12.36 10.95
CA MET A 289 -12.70 -12.38 10.49
C MET A 289 -12.52 -11.68 9.14
N PHE A 290 -13.49 -11.81 8.23
CA PHE A 290 -13.50 -11.06 6.98
C PHE A 290 -13.49 -9.56 7.24
N LEU A 291 -14.33 -9.05 8.15
CA LEU A 291 -14.38 -7.62 8.45
C LEU A 291 -13.04 -7.10 9.01
N LEU A 292 -12.39 -7.85 9.90
CA LEU A 292 -11.05 -7.49 10.39
C LEU A 292 -10.00 -7.46 9.27
N CYS A 293 -10.02 -8.47 8.38
CA CYS A 293 -9.15 -8.46 7.19
C CYS A 293 -9.48 -7.30 6.25
N ASN A 294 -10.76 -6.95 6.11
CA ASN A 294 -11.24 -5.86 5.27
C ASN A 294 -10.74 -4.51 5.80
N ASP A 295 -10.84 -4.28 7.10
CA ASP A 295 -10.38 -3.05 7.76
C ASP A 295 -8.85 -2.92 7.64
N TRP A 296 -8.13 -4.03 7.77
CA TRP A 296 -6.69 -4.06 7.48
C TRP A 296 -6.39 -3.72 6.01
N ASN A 297 -7.10 -4.34 5.06
CA ASN A 297 -6.93 -4.07 3.63
C ASN A 297 -7.26 -2.63 3.25
N GLU A 298 -8.23 -2.04 3.94
CA GLU A 298 -8.62 -0.65 3.73
C GLU A 298 -7.50 0.31 4.18
N SER A 299 -6.82 0.03 5.29
CA SER A 299 -5.78 0.89 5.87
C SER A 299 -4.37 0.61 5.34
N SER A 300 -4.05 -0.65 4.99
CA SER A 300 -2.71 -1.06 4.57
C SER A 300 -2.43 -0.73 3.10
N VAL A 301 -1.29 -0.08 2.86
CA VAL A 301 -0.81 0.21 1.50
C VAL A 301 -0.18 -1.02 0.84
N THR A 302 0.46 -1.88 1.61
CA THR A 302 1.43 -2.87 1.09
C THR A 302 1.00 -4.32 1.24
N THR A 303 0.12 -4.62 2.20
CA THR A 303 -0.25 -6.00 2.53
C THR A 303 -1.73 -6.24 2.31
N LYS A 304 -2.04 -7.49 1.97
CA LYS A 304 -3.38 -7.99 1.72
C LYS A 304 -3.70 -9.12 2.70
N ALA A 305 -4.72 -8.96 3.53
CA ALA A 305 -5.23 -9.98 4.43
C ALA A 305 -6.51 -10.62 3.87
N PHE A 306 -6.68 -11.93 4.02
CA PHE A 306 -7.92 -12.61 3.67
C PHE A 306 -8.12 -13.89 4.48
N CYS A 307 -9.39 -14.31 4.55
CA CYS A 307 -9.78 -15.58 5.15
C CYS A 307 -9.43 -16.75 4.21
N HIS A 308 -8.91 -17.83 4.76
CA HIS A 308 -8.67 -19.10 4.07
C HIS A 308 -9.35 -20.22 4.86
N GLU A 309 -10.16 -21.03 4.19
CA GLU A 309 -10.83 -22.18 4.79
C GLU A 309 -10.22 -23.45 4.23
N ASP A 310 -9.83 -24.37 5.13
CA ASP A 310 -9.40 -25.72 4.79
C ASP A 310 -9.94 -26.75 5.80
N ASP A 311 -9.41 -27.98 5.76
CA ASP A 311 -9.84 -29.07 6.64
C ASP A 311 -9.56 -28.79 8.14
N ASP A 312 -8.64 -27.86 8.45
CA ASP A 312 -8.26 -27.46 9.81
C ASP A 312 -9.03 -26.23 10.31
N GLY A 313 -9.97 -25.72 9.51
CA GLY A 313 -10.90 -24.65 9.90
C GLY A 313 -10.63 -23.32 9.20
N LEU A 314 -10.96 -22.23 9.89
CA LEU A 314 -10.78 -20.87 9.37
C LEU A 314 -9.41 -20.31 9.77
N GLN A 315 -8.63 -19.96 8.76
CA GLN A 315 -7.28 -19.43 8.84
C GLN A 315 -7.23 -18.02 8.26
N ILE A 316 -6.19 -17.28 8.62
CA ILE A 316 -5.88 -15.97 8.03
C ILE A 316 -4.56 -16.06 7.28
N ARG A 317 -4.56 -15.45 6.11
CA ARG A 317 -3.37 -15.30 5.27
C ARG A 317 -3.14 -13.82 5.07
N VAL A 318 -1.89 -13.40 5.18
CA VAL A 318 -1.47 -12.04 4.86
C VAL A 318 -0.36 -12.11 3.82
N GLU A 319 -0.53 -11.38 2.74
CA GLU A 319 0.37 -11.40 1.59
C GLU A 319 0.97 -10.02 1.33
N PHE A 320 2.25 -10.01 0.95
CA PHE A 320 2.92 -8.90 0.32
C PHE A 320 3.36 -9.35 -1.07
N THR A 321 3.14 -8.50 -2.08
CA THR A 321 3.51 -8.80 -3.46
C THR A 321 4.28 -7.63 -4.05
N THR A 322 5.40 -7.92 -4.72
CA THR A 322 6.09 -6.96 -5.59
C THR A 322 6.29 -7.54 -6.99
N PRO A 323 6.01 -6.79 -8.07
CA PRO A 323 6.43 -7.17 -9.41
C PRO A 323 7.95 -7.27 -9.50
N VAL A 324 8.45 -8.26 -10.23
CA VAL A 324 9.88 -8.52 -10.46
C VAL A 324 10.21 -8.75 -11.93
N GLY A 325 9.30 -8.41 -12.86
CA GLY A 325 9.47 -8.63 -14.30
C GLY A 325 10.69 -7.94 -14.89
N GLU A 326 11.00 -6.76 -14.36
CA GLU A 326 12.17 -5.97 -14.74
C GLU A 326 13.38 -6.26 -13.82
N GLY A 327 13.31 -7.30 -13.00
CA GLY A 327 14.30 -7.62 -11.96
C GLY A 327 14.23 -6.68 -10.76
N LEU A 328 15.05 -6.97 -9.74
CA LEU A 328 15.30 -6.11 -8.59
C LEU A 328 16.81 -6.00 -8.35
N SER A 329 17.26 -4.81 -7.96
CA SER A 329 18.58 -4.67 -7.35
C SER A 329 18.62 -5.33 -5.98
N ASP A 330 19.81 -5.62 -5.44
CA ASP A 330 19.97 -6.19 -4.11
C ASP A 330 19.30 -5.31 -3.04
N LEU A 331 19.46 -3.98 -3.14
CA LEU A 331 18.82 -3.03 -2.22
C LEU A 331 17.28 -3.09 -2.31
N GLN A 332 16.73 -3.20 -3.52
CA GLN A 332 15.29 -3.35 -3.70
C GLN A 332 14.78 -4.67 -3.14
N LEU A 333 15.48 -5.78 -3.39
CA LEU A 333 15.10 -7.10 -2.88
C LEU A 333 15.15 -7.15 -1.35
N GLU A 334 16.23 -6.66 -0.75
CA GLU A 334 16.37 -6.53 0.70
C GLU A 334 15.28 -5.65 1.30
N HIS A 335 15.06 -4.45 0.73
CA HIS A 335 14.03 -3.53 1.23
C HIS A 335 12.62 -4.13 1.16
N ASN A 336 12.23 -4.73 0.02
CA ASN A 336 10.93 -5.38 -0.12
C ASN A 336 10.77 -6.54 0.87
N THR A 337 11.80 -7.37 1.03
CA THR A 337 11.75 -8.53 1.94
C THR A 337 11.60 -8.09 3.40
N ALA A 338 12.38 -7.08 3.82
CA ALA A 338 12.33 -6.56 5.19
C ALA A 338 10.97 -5.90 5.50
N VAL A 339 10.48 -5.05 4.60
CA VAL A 339 9.16 -4.41 4.74
C VAL A 339 8.06 -5.47 4.78
N ALA A 340 8.10 -6.44 3.88
CA ALA A 340 7.09 -7.50 3.81
C ALA A 340 7.01 -8.30 5.11
N ILE A 341 8.14 -8.78 5.65
CA ILE A 341 8.16 -9.53 6.91
C ILE A 341 7.58 -8.68 8.04
N ASN A 342 8.03 -7.43 8.17
CA ASN A 342 7.56 -6.54 9.23
C ASN A 342 6.05 -6.25 9.12
N HIS A 343 5.57 -5.90 7.94
CA HIS A 343 4.16 -5.54 7.73
C HIS A 343 3.22 -6.76 7.79
N VAL A 344 3.67 -7.94 7.38
CA VAL A 344 2.91 -9.18 7.54
C VAL A 344 2.76 -9.55 9.02
N LEU A 345 3.82 -9.40 9.81
CA LEU A 345 3.76 -9.62 11.26
C LEU A 345 2.79 -8.63 11.93
N HIS A 346 2.88 -7.34 11.64
CA HIS A 346 1.96 -6.35 12.20
C HIS A 346 0.50 -6.58 11.78
N ALA A 347 0.26 -7.03 10.55
CA ALA A 347 -1.08 -7.41 10.10
C ALA A 347 -1.66 -8.56 10.94
N ILE A 348 -0.87 -9.61 11.12
CA ILE A 348 -1.29 -10.78 11.90
C ILE A 348 -1.48 -10.40 13.37
N GLU A 349 -0.58 -9.60 13.94
CA GLU A 349 -0.72 -9.07 15.30
C GLU A 349 -2.03 -8.28 15.47
N ALA A 350 -2.32 -7.32 14.59
CA ALA A 350 -3.51 -6.51 14.68
C ALA A 350 -4.78 -7.36 14.59
N ILE A 351 -4.87 -8.20 13.55
CA ILE A 351 -6.04 -9.06 13.31
C ILE A 351 -6.21 -10.09 14.45
N SER A 352 -5.12 -10.67 14.97
CA SER A 352 -5.19 -11.62 16.08
C SER A 352 -5.59 -10.95 17.38
N THR A 353 -5.01 -9.80 17.72
CA THR A 353 -5.35 -9.04 18.92
C THR A 353 -6.82 -8.62 18.91
N ASP A 354 -7.32 -8.11 17.79
CA ASP A 354 -8.73 -7.66 17.69
C ASP A 354 -9.73 -8.82 17.72
N SER A 355 -9.32 -10.00 17.25
CA SER A 355 -10.19 -11.18 17.21
C SER A 355 -10.17 -12.00 18.50
N THR A 356 -9.01 -12.24 19.11
CA THR A 356 -8.85 -13.14 20.26
C THR A 356 -8.49 -12.42 21.57
N GLY A 357 -8.06 -11.16 21.49
CA GLY A 357 -7.52 -10.40 22.61
C GLY A 357 -6.03 -10.62 22.87
N GLU A 358 -5.36 -11.48 22.09
CA GLU A 358 -3.95 -11.82 22.23
C GLU A 358 -3.25 -11.80 20.86
N SER A 359 -2.02 -11.28 20.83
CA SER A 359 -1.20 -11.31 19.62
C SER A 359 -0.73 -12.73 19.31
N ALA A 360 -0.91 -13.16 18.07
CA ALA A 360 -0.34 -14.40 17.56
C ALA A 360 1.17 -14.30 17.25
N VAL A 361 1.73 -13.10 17.28
CA VAL A 361 3.13 -12.85 16.95
C VAL A 361 3.96 -12.82 18.23
N ALA A 362 4.99 -13.67 18.28
CA ALA A 362 5.94 -13.69 19.38
C ALA A 362 7.04 -12.62 19.19
N TRP A 363 6.73 -11.37 19.54
CA TRP A 363 7.72 -10.30 19.54
C TRP A 363 8.80 -10.51 20.63
N PRO A 364 10.08 -10.20 20.34
CA PRO A 364 11.20 -10.40 21.26
C PRO A 364 11.24 -9.44 22.46
#